data_AF-A0AAE4FTT5-F1
#
_entry.id   AF-A0AAE4FTT5-F1
#
_cell.length_a   1.000
_cell.length_b   1.000
_cell.length_c   1.000
_cell.angle_alpha   90.00
_cell.angle_beta   90.00
_cell.angle_gamma   90.00
#
_symmetry.space_group_name_H-M   'P 1'
#
loop_
_entity.id
_entity.type
_entity.pdbx_description
1 polymer ?
#
loop_
_entity_poly.entity_id
_entity_poly.type
_entity_poly.pdbx_seq_one_letter_code
_entity_poly.pdbx_strand_id
1 'polypeptide(L)'
;MNRPYCLNICGLVHSPGLSKELTAEFAHDPQNYHWVNFPQIGSFSHYLDQHRHQVDCLIVEWQPGLGDLFTYLHHSATVLPTVLIGPKSELSPQDPPHYHAAEIILNQASPEQIPIALDHAITHFLKLSQACPLPLPPNLDLSPETIQSHSSRQNTLSERLKERLGYLGVYYKRDTQQFFRHMPATTKAKFVAELQADYRHIILEYFHQNSQVNTLMDTFVTKAFLADISVSQILEIHIELMDNFAKQLKLEGRNEDILLDYRLTLIDVIAHLCEMYRRSIPREA
;
A
#
# COMPACT_ATOMS: atom_id res chain seq x y z
N MET A 1 -3.90 6.10 -20.02
CA MET A 1 -3.02 5.01 -19.55
C MET A 1 -3.93 3.79 -19.45
N ASN A 2 -4.01 2.88 -20.44
CA ASN A 2 -5.05 1.83 -20.41
C ASN A 2 -4.77 0.80 -19.30
N ARG A 3 -5.66 0.74 -18.30
CA ARG A 3 -5.74 -0.39 -17.38
C ARG A 3 -6.42 -1.54 -18.13
N PRO A 4 -6.04 -2.80 -17.87
CA PRO A 4 -6.71 -3.94 -18.46
C PRO A 4 -8.14 -4.14 -17.92
N TYR A 5 -8.55 -3.35 -16.92
CA TYR A 5 -9.78 -3.55 -16.17
C TYR A 5 -10.37 -2.22 -15.66
N CYS A 6 -11.71 -2.11 -15.71
CA CYS A 6 -12.46 -0.91 -15.31
C CYS A 6 -12.89 -0.99 -13.83
N LEU A 7 -12.42 -0.07 -13.00
CA LEU A 7 -12.73 -0.01 -11.57
C LEU A 7 -14.10 0.61 -11.31
N ASN A 8 -14.91 -0.07 -10.51
CA ASN A 8 -16.21 0.43 -10.09
C ASN A 8 -16.05 1.25 -8.82
N ILE A 9 -16.13 2.57 -8.97
CA ILE A 9 -15.97 3.53 -7.89
C ILE A 9 -17.36 4.03 -7.46
N CYS A 10 -17.65 3.94 -6.16
CA CYS A 10 -18.90 4.44 -5.58
C CYS A 10 -18.64 5.68 -4.74
N GLY A 11 -19.33 6.77 -5.05
CA GLY A 11 -19.21 8.06 -4.41
C GLY A 11 -20.36 8.36 -3.46
N LEU A 12 -20.04 8.82 -2.25
CA LEU A 12 -20.93 9.59 -1.39
C LEU A 12 -20.43 11.03 -1.37
N VAL A 13 -20.74 11.79 -2.42
CA VAL A 13 -20.32 13.18 -2.60
C VAL A 13 -21.55 14.07 -2.68
N HIS A 14 -21.74 14.91 -1.65
CA HIS A 14 -22.91 15.76 -1.49
C HIS A 14 -22.71 17.15 -2.13
N SER A 15 -21.46 17.62 -2.21
CA SER A 15 -21.13 18.88 -2.85
C SER A 15 -21.33 18.81 -4.37
N PRO A 16 -22.22 19.64 -4.94
CA PRO A 16 -22.54 19.59 -6.37
C PRO A 16 -21.38 20.06 -7.26
N GLY A 17 -20.46 20.88 -6.74
CA GLY A 17 -19.25 21.30 -7.46
C GLY A 17 -18.28 20.13 -7.60
N LEU A 18 -17.92 19.51 -6.48
CA LEU A 18 -17.01 18.37 -6.45
C LEU A 18 -17.57 17.17 -7.21
N SER A 19 -18.86 16.87 -7.05
CA SER A 19 -19.51 15.79 -7.79
C SER A 19 -19.39 15.97 -9.31
N LYS A 20 -19.58 17.20 -9.82
CA LYS A 20 -19.43 17.50 -11.25
C LYS A 20 -17.99 17.35 -11.72
N GLU A 21 -17.03 17.83 -10.93
CA GLU A 21 -15.60 17.74 -11.26
C GLU A 21 -15.12 16.28 -11.30
N LEU A 22 -15.49 15.47 -10.30
CA LEU A 22 -15.16 14.03 -10.29
C LEU A 22 -15.82 13.29 -11.46
N THR A 23 -17.09 13.62 -11.75
CA THR A 23 -17.79 13.03 -12.89
C THR A 23 -17.12 13.38 -14.21
N ALA A 24 -16.65 14.62 -14.35
CA ALA A 24 -15.88 15.03 -15.52
C ALA A 24 -14.56 14.26 -15.58
N GLU A 25 -13.78 14.21 -14.50
CA GLU A 25 -12.50 13.50 -14.44
C GLU A 25 -12.62 12.02 -14.88
N PHE A 26 -13.55 11.27 -14.27
CA PHE A 26 -13.74 9.86 -14.64
C PHE A 26 -14.34 9.66 -16.03
N ALA A 27 -15.07 10.65 -16.57
CA ALA A 27 -15.57 10.62 -17.95
C ALA A 27 -14.45 10.77 -18.99
N HIS A 28 -13.27 11.31 -18.63
CA HIS A 28 -12.11 11.36 -19.53
C HIS A 28 -11.48 9.98 -19.73
N ASP A 29 -11.70 9.03 -18.81
CA ASP A 29 -11.11 7.68 -18.85
C ASP A 29 -12.14 6.57 -18.55
N PRO A 30 -13.19 6.42 -19.39
CA PRO A 30 -14.28 5.48 -19.18
C PRO A 30 -13.86 4.01 -19.35
N GLN A 31 -12.68 3.76 -19.94
CA GLN A 31 -12.13 2.41 -20.06
C GLN A 31 -11.58 1.90 -18.72
N ASN A 32 -11.19 2.81 -17.83
CA ASN A 32 -10.52 2.49 -16.58
C ASN A 32 -11.37 2.69 -15.34
N TYR A 33 -12.40 3.54 -15.40
CA TYR A 33 -13.25 3.84 -14.25
C TYR A 33 -14.73 3.85 -14.64
N HIS A 34 -15.53 3.23 -13.79
CA HIS A 34 -16.97 3.33 -13.77
C HIS A 34 -17.38 4.01 -12.47
N TRP A 35 -17.86 5.24 -12.59
CA TRP A 35 -18.17 6.12 -11.47
C TRP A 35 -19.69 6.25 -11.27
N VAL A 36 -20.14 6.07 -10.03
CA VAL A 36 -21.52 6.34 -9.62
C VAL A 36 -21.49 7.19 -8.35
N ASN A 37 -22.17 8.33 -8.37
CA ASN A 37 -22.27 9.22 -7.21
C ASN A 37 -23.67 9.23 -6.59
N PHE A 38 -23.72 9.24 -5.26
CA PHE A 38 -24.93 9.42 -4.48
C PHE A 38 -24.76 10.63 -3.54
N PRO A 39 -25.61 11.66 -3.63
CA PRO A 39 -25.49 12.83 -2.76
C PRO A 39 -26.08 12.60 -1.37
N GLN A 40 -26.82 11.51 -1.16
CA GLN A 40 -27.52 11.21 0.09
C GLN A 40 -27.12 9.83 0.63
N ILE A 41 -26.91 9.76 1.94
CA ILE A 41 -26.52 8.54 2.66
C ILE A 41 -27.53 7.40 2.43
N GLY A 42 -28.84 7.68 2.47
CA GLY A 42 -29.87 6.65 2.29
C GLY A 42 -29.80 5.95 0.93
N SER A 43 -29.67 6.72 -0.15
CA SER A 43 -29.54 6.19 -1.52
C SER A 43 -28.21 5.45 -1.70
N PHE A 44 -27.13 5.97 -1.10
CA PHE A 44 -25.81 5.33 -1.11
C PHE A 44 -25.84 3.97 -0.41
N SER A 45 -26.40 3.88 0.80
CA SER A 45 -26.53 2.62 1.54
C SER A 45 -27.39 1.60 0.80
N HIS A 46 -28.51 2.02 0.22
CA HIS A 46 -29.38 1.14 -0.58
C HIS A 46 -28.65 0.55 -1.79
N TYR A 47 -27.86 1.37 -2.50
CA TYR A 47 -27.05 0.91 -3.62
C TYR A 47 -25.97 -0.08 -3.16
N LEU A 48 -25.29 0.22 -2.04
CA LEU A 48 -24.28 -0.70 -1.48
C LEU A 48 -24.89 -2.04 -1.07
N ASP A 49 -26.10 -2.08 -0.49
CA ASP A 49 -26.76 -3.34 -0.16
C ASP A 49 -26.97 -4.24 -1.39
N GLN A 50 -27.33 -3.64 -2.53
CA GLN A 50 -27.60 -4.37 -3.77
C GLN A 50 -26.33 -4.70 -4.57
N HIS A 51 -25.34 -3.81 -4.55
CA HIS A 51 -24.16 -3.85 -5.43
C HIS A 51 -22.83 -3.99 -4.68
N ARG A 52 -22.85 -4.31 -3.37
CA ARG A 52 -21.68 -4.52 -2.49
C ARG A 52 -20.56 -5.40 -3.05
N HIS A 53 -20.88 -6.32 -3.96
CA HIS A 53 -19.90 -7.23 -4.57
C HIS A 53 -19.29 -6.69 -5.86
N GLN A 54 -19.77 -5.56 -6.37
CA GLN A 54 -19.33 -4.95 -7.62
C GLN A 54 -18.46 -3.72 -7.37
N VAL A 55 -18.59 -3.07 -6.22
CA VAL A 55 -17.83 -1.87 -5.84
C VAL A 55 -16.40 -2.23 -5.43
N ASP A 56 -15.43 -1.54 -6.02
CA ASP A 56 -13.99 -1.75 -5.80
C ASP A 56 -13.40 -0.76 -4.81
N CYS A 57 -13.88 0.48 -4.80
CA CYS A 57 -13.40 1.53 -3.92
C CYS A 57 -14.50 2.57 -3.66
N LEU A 58 -14.47 3.18 -2.49
CA LEU A 58 -15.36 4.24 -2.05
C LEU A 58 -14.65 5.60 -2.10
N ILE A 59 -15.37 6.62 -2.56
CA ILE A 59 -15.01 8.02 -2.36
C ILE A 59 -16.08 8.64 -1.48
N VAL A 60 -15.73 9.10 -0.29
CA VAL A 60 -16.69 9.62 0.68
C VAL A 60 -16.30 11.05 1.04
N GLU A 61 -17.20 11.99 0.75
CA GLU A 61 -17.09 13.36 1.22
C GLU A 61 -17.61 13.45 2.65
N TRP A 62 -16.80 14.08 3.50
CA TRP A 62 -17.08 14.23 4.91
C TRP A 62 -18.36 15.03 5.15
N GLN A 63 -19.26 14.48 5.95
CA GLN A 63 -20.49 15.12 6.38
C GLN A 63 -20.92 14.64 7.77
N PRO A 64 -21.67 15.45 8.53
CA PRO A 64 -22.26 15.02 9.79
C PRO A 64 -23.12 13.76 9.60
N GLY A 65 -22.98 12.77 10.49
CA GLY A 65 -23.72 11.50 10.42
C GLY A 65 -23.01 10.35 9.70
N LEU A 66 -21.79 10.56 9.19
CA LEU A 66 -20.98 9.47 8.63
C LEU A 66 -20.60 8.39 9.66
N GLY A 67 -20.53 8.72 10.95
CA GLY A 67 -20.25 7.74 12.01
C GLY A 67 -21.28 6.60 12.04
N ASP A 68 -22.57 6.93 11.89
CA ASP A 68 -23.65 5.93 11.84
C ASP A 68 -23.55 5.08 10.57
N LEU A 69 -23.17 5.69 9.44
CA LEU A 69 -22.93 4.98 8.18
C LEU A 69 -21.76 4.00 8.32
N PHE A 70 -20.61 4.44 8.83
CA PHE A 70 -19.46 3.55 9.03
C PHE A 70 -19.78 2.43 10.01
N THR A 71 -20.52 2.74 11.08
CA THR A 71 -21.00 1.72 12.01
C THR A 71 -21.88 0.70 11.31
N TYR A 72 -22.84 1.15 10.50
CA TYR A 72 -23.69 0.27 9.70
C TYR A 72 -22.90 -0.56 8.67
N LEU A 73 -21.92 0.04 7.98
CA LEU A 73 -21.06 -0.68 7.02
C LEU A 73 -20.22 -1.75 7.72
N HIS A 74 -19.78 -1.48 8.94
CA HIS A 74 -19.13 -2.49 9.77
C HIS A 74 -20.10 -3.61 10.14
N HIS A 75 -21.27 -3.32 10.69
CA HIS A 75 -22.26 -4.35 11.04
C HIS A 75 -22.71 -5.20 9.83
N SER A 76 -22.76 -4.60 8.64
CA SER A 76 -23.09 -5.31 7.38
C SER A 76 -21.91 -6.09 6.77
N ALA A 77 -20.77 -6.14 7.46
CA ALA A 77 -19.51 -6.75 7.03
C ALA A 77 -18.96 -6.21 5.70
N THR A 78 -19.24 -4.94 5.38
CA THR A 78 -18.90 -4.30 4.12
C THR A 78 -17.72 -3.35 4.32
N VAL A 79 -16.49 -3.86 4.29
CA VAL A 79 -15.28 -3.02 4.37
C VAL A 79 -14.62 -2.96 3.00
N LEU A 80 -14.47 -1.76 2.46
CA LEU A 80 -13.98 -1.48 1.10
C LEU A 80 -12.83 -0.45 1.18
N PRO A 81 -11.86 -0.48 0.25
CA PRO A 81 -10.87 0.59 0.11
C PRO A 81 -11.56 1.95 0.01
N THR A 82 -11.10 2.97 0.75
CA THR A 82 -11.82 4.24 0.85
C THR A 82 -10.89 5.45 0.79
N VAL A 83 -11.32 6.45 0.03
CA VAL A 83 -10.78 7.80 0.02
C VAL A 83 -11.78 8.74 0.71
N LEU A 84 -11.36 9.36 1.80
CA LEU A 84 -12.13 10.36 2.55
C LEU A 84 -11.72 11.77 2.12
N ILE A 85 -12.69 12.61 1.78
CA ILE A 85 -12.46 13.99 1.34
C ILE A 85 -13.12 14.93 2.34
N GLY A 86 -12.41 15.90 2.88
CA GLY A 86 -13.00 16.86 3.80
C GLY A 86 -11.99 17.83 4.40
N PRO A 87 -12.44 18.88 5.10
CA PRO A 87 -11.56 19.93 5.59
C PRO A 87 -10.60 19.42 6.68
N LYS A 88 -9.39 19.99 6.74
CA LYS A 88 -8.37 19.65 7.75
C LYS A 88 -8.81 19.88 9.20
N SER A 89 -9.83 20.71 9.42
CA SER A 89 -10.43 20.91 10.74
C SER A 89 -11.21 19.70 11.25
N GLU A 90 -11.70 18.85 10.35
CA GLU A 90 -12.57 17.71 10.68
C GLU A 90 -11.92 16.37 10.33
N LEU A 91 -10.97 16.35 9.38
CA LEU A 91 -10.19 15.19 9.00
C LEU A 91 -8.69 15.45 9.19
N SER A 92 -8.13 14.94 10.29
CA SER A 92 -6.68 14.92 10.50
C SER A 92 -6.13 13.50 10.34
N PRO A 93 -4.99 13.32 9.63
CA PRO A 93 -4.28 12.04 9.59
C PRO A 93 -3.74 11.57 10.95
N GLN A 94 -3.77 12.43 11.97
CA GLN A 94 -3.32 12.13 13.33
C GLN A 94 -4.44 11.57 14.21
N ASP A 95 -5.69 11.68 13.77
CA ASP A 95 -6.84 11.13 14.47
C ASP A 95 -6.91 9.61 14.27
N PRO A 96 -7.57 8.86 15.18
CA PRO A 96 -7.86 7.46 14.92
C PRO A 96 -8.64 7.29 13.61
N PRO A 97 -8.49 6.14 12.91
CA PRO A 97 -9.17 5.92 11.64
C PRO A 97 -10.68 6.06 11.81
N HIS A 98 -11.31 6.80 10.90
CA HIS A 98 -12.74 7.13 10.94
C HIS A 98 -13.58 5.94 10.48
N TYR A 99 -13.08 5.21 9.48
CA TYR A 99 -13.72 4.05 8.90
C TYR A 99 -12.86 2.80 9.04
N HIS A 100 -11.61 2.80 8.57
CA HIS A 100 -10.66 1.70 8.77
C HIS A 100 -9.20 2.16 8.63
N ALA A 101 -8.24 1.39 9.17
CA ALA A 101 -6.81 1.74 9.18
C ALA A 101 -6.13 1.94 7.80
N ALA A 102 -6.81 1.60 6.70
CA ALA A 102 -6.30 1.74 5.34
C ALA A 102 -6.92 2.91 4.56
N GLU A 103 -7.73 3.74 5.21
CA GLU A 103 -8.35 4.91 4.59
C GLU A 103 -7.30 5.93 4.16
N ILE A 104 -7.54 6.60 3.03
CA ILE A 104 -6.71 7.70 2.56
C ILE A 104 -7.51 8.99 2.73
N ILE A 105 -6.94 9.95 3.46
CA ILE A 105 -7.58 11.24 3.72
C ILE A 105 -7.03 12.29 2.75
N LEU A 106 -7.93 13.01 2.09
CA LEU A 106 -7.66 14.17 1.24
C LEU A 106 -8.31 15.42 1.83
N ASN A 107 -7.47 16.35 2.27
CA ASN A 107 -7.94 17.59 2.91
C ASN A 107 -8.58 18.59 1.94
N GLN A 108 -8.28 18.43 0.64
CA GLN A 108 -8.91 19.11 -0.48
C GLN A 108 -8.95 18.11 -1.64
N ALA A 109 -10.07 18.02 -2.33
CA ALA A 109 -10.14 17.25 -3.56
C ALA A 109 -9.67 18.12 -4.72
N SER A 110 -8.55 17.75 -5.31
CA SER A 110 -8.23 18.16 -6.68
C SER A 110 -8.49 16.96 -7.59
N PRO A 111 -9.23 17.12 -8.70
CA PRO A 111 -9.63 16.00 -9.56
C PRO A 111 -8.43 15.17 -10.05
N GLU A 112 -7.32 15.84 -10.37
CA GLU A 112 -6.08 15.21 -10.86
C GLU A 112 -5.44 14.26 -9.84
N GLN A 113 -5.66 14.48 -8.54
CA GLN A 113 -5.09 13.65 -7.47
C GLN A 113 -5.94 12.43 -7.13
N ILE A 114 -7.21 12.41 -7.56
CA ILE A 114 -8.16 11.36 -7.20
C ILE A 114 -7.75 9.99 -7.78
N PRO A 115 -7.34 9.87 -9.05
CA PRO A 115 -6.82 8.60 -9.58
C PRO A 115 -5.64 8.04 -8.78
N ILE A 116 -4.71 8.90 -8.37
CA ILE A 116 -3.53 8.52 -7.59
C ILE A 116 -3.95 8.09 -6.18
N ALA A 117 -4.86 8.84 -5.55
CA ALA A 117 -5.38 8.52 -4.23
C ALA A 117 -6.17 7.21 -4.22
N LEU A 118 -6.92 6.91 -5.27
CA LEU A 118 -7.62 5.63 -5.46
C LEU A 118 -6.63 4.46 -5.51
N ASP A 119 -5.57 4.58 -6.31
CA ASP A 119 -4.54 3.54 -6.40
C ASP A 119 -3.84 3.32 -5.06
N HIS A 120 -3.57 4.40 -4.35
CA HIS A 120 -2.99 4.35 -3.01
C HIS A 120 -3.95 3.68 -2.01
N ALA A 121 -5.24 4.03 -2.01
CA ALA A 121 -6.22 3.44 -1.11
C ALA A 121 -6.39 1.94 -1.34
N ILE A 122 -6.50 1.53 -2.61
CA ILE A 122 -6.60 0.12 -3.00
C ILE A 122 -5.33 -0.65 -2.61
N THR A 123 -4.15 -0.11 -2.94
CA THR A 123 -2.88 -0.75 -2.61
C THR A 123 -2.67 -0.86 -1.10
N HIS A 124 -2.99 0.19 -0.36
CA HIS A 124 -2.84 0.23 1.10
C HIS A 124 -3.79 -0.78 1.76
N PHE A 125 -5.04 -0.84 1.29
CA PHE A 125 -6.02 -1.83 1.73
C PHE A 125 -5.54 -3.26 1.48
N LEU A 126 -5.05 -3.56 0.27
CA LEU A 126 -4.55 -4.88 -0.09
C LEU A 126 -3.32 -5.30 0.71
N LYS A 127 -2.44 -4.36 1.07
CA LYS A 127 -1.26 -4.64 1.92
C LYS A 127 -1.69 -5.00 3.34
N LEU A 128 -2.58 -4.22 3.91
CA LEU A 128 -3.01 -4.40 5.30
C LEU A 128 -3.90 -5.64 5.47
N SER A 129 -4.78 -5.93 4.50
CA SER A 129 -5.65 -7.12 4.53
C SER A 129 -4.87 -8.45 4.45
N GLN A 130 -3.65 -8.44 3.91
CA GLN A 130 -2.78 -9.63 3.86
C GLN A 130 -2.11 -9.95 5.20
N ALA A 131 -1.85 -8.93 6.01
CA ALA A 131 -1.17 -9.09 7.29
C ALA A 131 -2.15 -9.51 8.40
N CYS A 132 -3.34 -8.90 8.45
CA CYS A 132 -4.40 -9.17 9.44
C CYS A 132 -5.73 -8.53 8.98
N PRO A 133 -6.88 -8.87 9.60
CA PRO A 133 -8.10 -8.09 9.47
C PRO A 133 -7.83 -6.62 9.83
N LEU A 134 -8.34 -5.69 9.03
CA LEU A 134 -8.08 -4.27 9.25
C LEU A 134 -8.51 -3.83 10.66
N PRO A 135 -7.64 -3.13 11.42
CA PRO A 135 -8.01 -2.55 12.69
C PRO A 135 -9.25 -1.68 12.53
N LEU A 136 -10.27 -2.03 13.30
CA LEU A 136 -11.54 -1.31 13.34
C LEU A 136 -11.45 -0.18 14.38
N PRO A 137 -12.22 0.90 14.21
CA PRO A 137 -12.27 1.96 15.21
C PRO A 137 -12.60 1.38 16.60
N PRO A 138 -11.94 1.85 17.68
CA PRO A 138 -11.97 1.22 19.00
C PRO A 138 -13.35 1.21 19.68
N ASN A 139 -14.32 1.96 19.17
CA ASN A 139 -15.66 2.10 19.73
C ASN A 139 -16.71 1.16 19.09
N LEU A 140 -16.29 0.20 18.26
CA LEU A 140 -17.18 -0.73 17.56
C LEU A 140 -17.28 -2.07 18.28
N ASP A 141 -18.40 -2.31 18.96
CA ASP A 141 -18.77 -3.62 19.50
C ASP A 141 -19.37 -4.49 18.39
N LEU A 142 -18.55 -5.35 17.80
CA LEU A 142 -18.98 -6.30 16.76
C LEU A 142 -19.05 -7.71 17.34
N SER A 143 -20.06 -8.47 16.90
CA SER A 143 -20.19 -9.88 17.27
C SER A 143 -19.02 -10.70 16.68
N PRO A 144 -18.59 -11.80 17.35
CA PRO A 144 -17.52 -12.66 16.83
C PRO A 144 -17.84 -13.25 15.45
N GLU A 145 -19.12 -13.53 15.16
CA GLU A 145 -19.58 -13.97 13.83
C GLU A 145 -19.39 -12.87 12.78
N THR A 146 -19.70 -11.62 13.14
CA THR A 146 -19.48 -10.46 12.27
C THR A 146 -18.00 -10.29 11.97
N ILE A 147 -17.11 -10.41 12.96
CA ILE A 147 -15.64 -10.32 12.79
C ILE A 147 -15.10 -11.41 11.84
N GLN A 148 -15.59 -12.65 11.97
CA GLN A 148 -15.20 -13.74 11.06
C GLN A 148 -15.74 -13.52 9.64
N SER A 149 -16.94 -12.96 9.52
CA SER A 149 -17.50 -12.58 8.21
C SER A 149 -16.71 -11.44 7.57
N HIS A 150 -16.21 -10.47 8.36
CA HIS A 150 -15.34 -9.39 7.91
C HIS A 150 -14.05 -9.92 7.31
N SER A 151 -13.33 -10.79 8.03
CA SER A 151 -12.04 -11.31 7.55
C SER A 151 -12.22 -12.13 6.27
N SER A 152 -13.21 -13.02 6.23
CA SER A 152 -13.52 -13.83 5.05
C SER A 152 -13.87 -12.97 3.83
N ARG A 153 -14.59 -11.87 4.06
CA ARG A 153 -15.03 -10.97 2.99
C ARG A 153 -13.96 -9.99 2.55
N GLN A 154 -13.15 -9.47 3.46
CA GLN A 154 -11.94 -8.71 3.15
C GLN A 154 -10.99 -9.56 2.30
N ASN A 155 -10.82 -10.84 2.62
CA ASN A 155 -10.02 -11.77 1.82
C ASN A 155 -10.61 -11.98 0.43
N THR A 156 -11.91 -12.24 0.32
CA THR A 156 -12.58 -12.43 -0.99
C THR A 156 -12.49 -11.17 -1.86
N LEU A 157 -12.73 -10.00 -1.27
CA LEU A 157 -12.57 -8.72 -1.97
C LEU A 157 -11.12 -8.51 -2.38
N SER A 158 -10.17 -8.78 -1.50
CA SER A 158 -8.74 -8.66 -1.79
C SER A 158 -8.35 -9.59 -2.93
N GLU A 159 -8.80 -10.84 -2.95
CA GLU A 159 -8.53 -11.77 -4.05
C GLU A 159 -9.19 -11.32 -5.37
N ARG A 160 -10.41 -10.78 -5.33
CA ARG A 160 -11.07 -10.25 -6.54
C ARG A 160 -10.43 -8.97 -7.06
N LEU A 161 -10.06 -8.05 -6.18
CA LEU A 161 -9.28 -6.88 -6.51
C LEU A 161 -7.92 -7.32 -7.06
N LYS A 162 -7.29 -8.35 -6.47
CA LYS A 162 -6.05 -8.91 -7.01
C LYS A 162 -6.24 -9.55 -8.37
N GLU A 163 -7.31 -10.27 -8.63
CA GLU A 163 -7.60 -10.86 -9.93
C GLU A 163 -7.85 -9.76 -10.99
N ARG A 164 -8.66 -8.76 -10.66
CA ARG A 164 -9.09 -7.68 -11.57
C ARG A 164 -8.00 -6.63 -11.81
N LEU A 165 -7.23 -6.29 -10.78
CA LEU A 165 -6.05 -5.43 -10.88
C LEU A 165 -4.82 -6.21 -11.34
N GLY A 166 -4.92 -7.54 -11.45
CA GLY A 166 -3.80 -8.42 -11.77
C GLY A 166 -2.74 -8.54 -10.66
N TYR A 167 -3.02 -8.21 -9.39
CA TYR A 167 -2.10 -8.34 -8.23
C TYR A 167 -1.83 -9.80 -7.79
N LEU A 168 -1.47 -10.65 -8.73
CA LEU A 168 -0.28 -11.50 -8.56
C LEU A 168 0.95 -10.90 -9.24
N GLY A 169 0.77 -9.80 -9.97
CA GLY A 169 1.78 -8.89 -10.48
C GLY A 169 1.25 -7.45 -10.38
N VAL A 170 1.65 -6.74 -9.32
CA VAL A 170 1.90 -5.31 -9.50
C VAL A 170 3.02 -5.26 -10.53
N TYR A 171 2.65 -5.13 -11.80
CA TYR A 171 3.58 -4.71 -12.81
C TYR A 171 3.99 -3.32 -12.37
N TYR A 172 5.08 -3.24 -11.62
CA TYR A 172 5.89 -2.05 -11.67
C TYR A 172 6.23 -1.90 -13.15
N LYS A 173 5.51 -1.01 -13.85
CA LYS A 173 6.00 -0.46 -15.09
C LYS A 173 7.21 0.35 -14.69
N ARG A 174 8.33 -0.35 -14.49
CA ARG A 174 9.56 0.25 -14.00
C ARG A 174 9.99 1.23 -15.07
N ASP A 175 10.18 2.48 -14.67
CA ASP A 175 10.70 3.47 -15.59
C ASP A 175 12.15 3.10 -15.91
N THR A 176 12.38 2.67 -17.15
CA THR A 176 13.71 2.27 -17.59
C THR A 176 14.70 3.42 -17.47
N GLN A 177 14.25 4.68 -17.52
CA GLN A 177 15.11 5.85 -17.33
C GLN A 177 15.62 5.98 -15.89
N GLN A 178 14.88 5.45 -14.92
CA GLN A 178 15.26 5.45 -13.50
C GLN A 178 16.12 4.24 -13.12
N PHE A 179 16.47 3.36 -14.06
CA PHE A 179 17.36 2.26 -13.77
C PHE A 179 18.74 2.75 -13.38
N PHE A 180 19.33 2.05 -12.42
CA PHE A 180 20.65 2.35 -11.90
C PHE A 180 21.67 2.56 -13.01
N ARG A 181 21.66 1.72 -14.06
CA ARG A 181 22.56 1.85 -15.22
C ARG A 181 22.46 3.19 -15.95
N HIS A 182 21.27 3.80 -16.02
CA HIS A 182 21.01 5.05 -16.74
C HIS A 182 21.16 6.31 -15.88
N MET A 183 21.30 6.16 -14.56
CA MET A 183 21.50 7.31 -13.66
C MET A 183 22.84 8.02 -13.93
N PRO A 184 22.90 9.37 -13.81
CA PRO A 184 24.15 10.12 -13.78
C PRO A 184 25.06 9.68 -12.64
N ALA A 185 26.38 9.82 -12.81
CA ALA A 185 27.38 9.36 -11.82
C ALA A 185 27.18 9.95 -10.41
N THR A 186 26.78 11.22 -10.32
CA THR A 186 26.49 11.90 -9.04
C THR A 186 25.27 11.32 -8.33
N THR A 187 24.20 11.06 -9.09
CA THR A 187 22.97 10.42 -8.57
C THR A 187 23.21 8.96 -8.20
N LYS A 188 24.00 8.22 -8.99
CA LYS A 188 24.41 6.85 -8.68
C LYS A 188 25.09 6.76 -7.32
N ALA A 189 26.09 7.60 -7.07
CA ALA A 189 26.83 7.59 -5.82
C ALA A 189 25.92 7.86 -4.60
N LYS A 190 24.99 8.82 -4.73
CA LYS A 190 23.99 9.10 -3.69
C LYS A 190 23.07 7.91 -3.45
N PHE A 191 22.58 7.30 -4.52
CA PHE A 191 21.68 6.16 -4.44
C PHE A 191 22.36 4.93 -3.80
N VAL A 192 23.62 4.65 -4.14
CA VAL A 192 24.40 3.58 -3.50
C VAL A 192 24.59 3.87 -2.01
N ALA A 193 24.91 5.11 -1.63
CA ALA A 193 25.06 5.48 -0.23
C ALA A 193 23.74 5.32 0.56
N GLU A 194 22.61 5.68 -0.04
CA GLU A 194 21.28 5.46 0.54
C GLU A 194 20.99 3.96 0.72
N LEU A 195 21.24 3.14 -0.30
CA LEU A 195 21.07 1.69 -0.20
C LEU A 195 21.98 1.07 0.87
N GLN A 196 23.24 1.50 0.97
CA GLN A 196 24.16 1.05 2.02
C GLN A 196 23.65 1.43 3.41
N ALA A 197 23.09 2.64 3.58
CA ALA A 197 22.51 3.08 4.84
C ALA A 197 21.28 2.25 5.23
N ASP A 198 20.36 2.02 4.28
CA ASP A 198 19.18 1.17 4.49
C ASP A 198 19.59 -0.27 4.86
N TYR A 199 20.56 -0.84 4.12
CA TYR A 199 21.06 -2.19 4.37
C TYR A 199 21.75 -2.31 5.74
N ARG A 200 22.48 -1.27 6.15
CA ARG A 200 23.07 -1.18 7.49
C ARG A 200 21.99 -1.20 8.57
N HIS A 201 20.89 -0.48 8.39
CA HIS A 201 19.77 -0.50 9.32
C HIS A 201 19.14 -1.89 9.43
N ILE A 202 18.95 -2.58 8.30
CA ILE A 202 18.45 -3.97 8.31
C ILE A 202 19.35 -4.85 9.16
N ILE A 203 20.67 -4.81 8.94
CA ILE A 203 21.62 -5.65 9.67
C ILE A 203 21.60 -5.37 11.17
N LEU A 204 21.60 -4.10 11.58
CA LEU A 204 21.59 -3.73 13.00
C LEU A 204 20.31 -4.17 13.72
N GLU A 205 19.18 -4.24 13.01
CA GLU A 205 17.89 -4.62 13.56
C GLU A 205 17.53 -6.11 13.38
N TYR A 206 18.31 -6.86 12.59
CA TYR A 206 17.94 -8.21 12.14
C TYR A 206 17.75 -9.20 13.29
N PHE A 207 18.61 -9.16 14.30
CA PHE A 207 18.56 -10.09 15.44
C PHE A 207 17.81 -9.54 16.67
N HIS A 208 17.17 -8.36 16.55
CA HIS A 208 16.36 -7.80 17.63
C HIS A 208 14.94 -8.37 17.64
N GLN A 209 14.47 -8.85 18.81
CA GLN A 209 13.20 -9.58 18.95
C GLN A 209 11.92 -8.74 18.70
N ASN A 210 12.01 -7.41 18.65
CA ASN A 210 10.88 -6.49 18.44
C ASN A 210 11.12 -5.51 17.28
N SER A 211 11.97 -5.87 16.30
CA SER A 211 12.32 -4.96 15.23
C SER A 211 11.29 -4.92 14.09
N GLN A 212 11.22 -3.78 13.40
CA GLN A 212 10.47 -3.62 12.16
C GLN A 212 11.29 -4.10 10.94
N VAL A 213 12.10 -5.16 11.10
CA VAL A 213 13.05 -5.63 10.07
C VAL A 213 12.37 -5.95 8.75
N ASN A 214 11.17 -6.56 8.78
CA ASN A 214 10.41 -6.87 7.57
C ASN A 214 10.06 -5.60 6.78
N THR A 215 9.64 -4.53 7.47
CA THR A 215 9.34 -3.23 6.85
C THR A 215 10.59 -2.58 6.25
N LEU A 216 11.74 -2.72 6.94
CA LEU A 216 13.04 -2.23 6.44
C LEU A 216 13.48 -3.01 5.20
N MET A 217 13.35 -4.34 5.21
CA MET A 217 13.63 -5.21 4.07
C MET A 217 12.75 -4.86 2.88
N ASP A 218 11.43 -4.72 3.08
CA ASP A 218 10.50 -4.35 2.01
C ASP A 218 10.86 -2.99 1.38
N THR A 219 11.24 -2.02 2.21
CA THR A 219 11.65 -0.68 1.75
C THR A 219 12.93 -0.77 0.91
N PHE A 220 13.96 -1.47 1.40
CA PHE A 220 15.21 -1.68 0.69
C PHE A 220 14.99 -2.42 -0.64
N VAL A 221 14.27 -3.54 -0.60
CA VAL A 221 14.00 -4.39 -1.76
C VAL A 221 13.17 -3.65 -2.81
N THR A 222 12.20 -2.83 -2.40
CA THR A 222 11.42 -2.00 -3.34
C THR A 222 12.32 -1.02 -4.09
N LYS A 223 13.22 -0.31 -3.39
CA LYS A 223 14.18 0.61 -4.02
C LYS A 223 15.10 -0.13 -4.99
N ALA A 224 15.67 -1.26 -4.55
CA ALA A 224 16.57 -2.08 -5.36
C ALA A 224 15.87 -2.61 -6.63
N PHE A 225 14.63 -3.09 -6.49
CA PHE A 225 13.84 -3.63 -7.59
C PHE A 225 13.45 -2.55 -8.62
N LEU A 226 13.01 -1.38 -8.16
CA LEU A 226 12.65 -0.25 -9.04
C LEU A 226 13.84 0.27 -9.84
N ALA A 227 15.01 0.32 -9.20
CA ALA A 227 16.25 0.74 -9.84
C ALA A 227 16.95 -0.36 -10.66
N ASP A 228 16.35 -1.55 -10.80
CA ASP A 228 16.94 -2.69 -11.53
C ASP A 228 18.34 -3.07 -11.01
N ILE A 229 18.51 -3.07 -9.68
CA ILE A 229 19.75 -3.48 -9.01
C ILE A 229 19.92 -4.99 -9.10
N SER A 230 21.13 -5.42 -9.44
CA SER A 230 21.49 -6.83 -9.53
C SER A 230 21.80 -7.44 -8.17
N VAL A 231 21.63 -8.76 -8.05
CA VAL A 231 22.00 -9.51 -6.84
C VAL A 231 23.50 -9.35 -6.51
N SER A 232 24.36 -9.25 -7.54
CA SER A 232 25.79 -9.00 -7.37
C SER A 232 26.08 -7.70 -6.63
N GLN A 233 25.34 -6.63 -6.94
CA GLN A 233 25.52 -5.33 -6.26
C GLN A 233 25.04 -5.36 -4.80
N ILE A 234 24.00 -6.13 -4.49
CA ILE A 234 23.56 -6.33 -3.10
C ILE A 234 24.62 -7.09 -2.32
N LEU A 235 25.23 -8.11 -2.93
CA LEU A 235 26.36 -8.84 -2.34
C LEU A 235 27.55 -7.92 -2.09
N GLU A 236 27.89 -7.04 -3.04
CA GLU A 236 28.95 -6.04 -2.86
C GLU A 236 28.68 -5.12 -1.66
N ILE A 237 27.47 -4.56 -1.56
CA ILE A 237 27.04 -3.74 -0.40
C ILE A 237 27.19 -4.53 0.90
N HIS A 238 26.80 -5.80 0.92
CA HIS A 238 26.93 -6.65 2.10
C HIS A 238 28.40 -6.85 2.50
N ILE A 239 29.27 -7.19 1.55
CA ILE A 239 30.70 -7.43 1.80
C ILE A 239 31.37 -6.16 2.32
N GLU A 240 31.13 -5.01 1.69
CA GLU A 240 31.69 -3.73 2.14
C GLU A 240 31.25 -3.38 3.57
N LEU A 241 30.00 -3.67 3.91
CA LEU A 241 29.50 -3.42 5.26
C LEU A 241 30.12 -4.38 6.28
N MET A 242 30.27 -5.67 5.95
CA MET A 242 30.94 -6.65 6.80
C MET A 242 32.40 -6.25 7.05
N ASP A 243 33.13 -5.80 6.03
CA ASP A 243 34.50 -5.29 6.17
C ASP A 243 34.58 -4.10 7.13
N ASN A 244 33.60 -3.18 7.04
CA ASN A 244 33.53 -2.03 7.93
C ASN A 244 33.23 -2.44 9.38
N PHE A 245 32.31 -3.38 9.59
CA PHE A 245 32.05 -3.91 10.93
C PHE A 245 33.23 -4.70 11.48
N ALA A 246 33.93 -5.49 10.66
CA ALA A 246 35.13 -6.22 11.07
C ALA A 246 36.22 -5.26 11.58
N LYS A 247 36.49 -4.17 10.83
CA LYS A 247 37.42 -3.11 11.27
C LYS A 247 36.99 -2.50 12.60
N GLN A 248 35.71 -2.19 12.75
CA GLN A 248 35.19 -1.59 13.99
C GLN A 248 35.30 -2.56 15.19
N LEU A 249 34.91 -3.83 15.03
CA LEU A 249 35.01 -4.85 16.06
C LEU A 249 36.46 -5.09 16.49
N LYS A 250 37.40 -5.10 15.53
CA LYS A 250 38.85 -5.20 15.80
C LYS A 250 39.36 -4.03 16.64
N LEU A 251 38.92 -2.81 16.36
CA LEU A 251 39.26 -1.63 17.16
C LEU A 251 38.65 -1.69 18.58
N GLU A 252 37.47 -2.28 18.71
CA GLU A 252 36.78 -2.49 20.00
C GLU A 252 37.27 -3.73 20.76
N GLY A 253 38.18 -4.53 20.19
CA GLY A 253 38.69 -5.78 20.78
C GLY A 253 37.66 -6.91 20.85
N ARG A 254 36.64 -6.88 19.98
CA ARG A 254 35.56 -7.87 19.90
C ARG A 254 35.83 -8.93 18.82
N ASN A 255 35.24 -10.11 18.98
CA ASN A 255 35.31 -11.18 17.99
C ASN A 255 34.47 -10.82 16.75
N GLU A 256 35.02 -11.08 15.56
CA GLU A 256 34.36 -10.88 14.26
C GLU A 256 33.53 -12.08 13.78
N ASP A 257 33.56 -13.22 14.49
CA ASP A 257 32.80 -14.43 14.12
C ASP A 257 31.29 -14.18 14.02
N ILE A 258 30.75 -13.23 14.79
CA ILE A 258 29.33 -12.83 14.72
C ILE A 258 28.92 -12.31 13.34
N LEU A 259 29.88 -11.83 12.52
CA LEU A 259 29.59 -11.36 11.17
C LEU A 259 29.15 -12.50 10.24
N LEU A 260 29.48 -13.75 10.57
CA LEU A 260 29.02 -14.92 9.83
C LEU A 260 27.50 -15.10 9.92
N ASP A 261 26.89 -14.67 11.04
CA ASP A 261 25.45 -14.80 11.25
C ASP A 261 24.65 -13.87 10.31
N TYR A 262 25.23 -12.73 9.91
CA TYR A 262 24.61 -11.82 8.93
C TYR A 262 24.52 -12.40 7.51
N ARG A 263 25.12 -13.57 7.25
CA ARG A 263 24.82 -14.35 6.03
C ARG A 263 23.34 -14.71 5.94
N LEU A 264 22.67 -14.93 7.08
CA LEU A 264 21.22 -15.15 7.12
C LEU A 264 20.47 -13.91 6.61
N THR A 265 20.87 -12.72 7.07
CA THR A 265 20.32 -11.45 6.59
C THR A 265 20.48 -11.27 5.08
N LEU A 266 21.64 -11.63 4.53
CA LEU A 266 21.87 -11.57 3.08
C LEU A 266 20.95 -12.52 2.30
N ILE A 267 20.83 -13.78 2.76
CA ILE A 267 19.94 -14.77 2.14
C ILE A 267 18.50 -14.25 2.14
N ASP A 268 18.06 -13.68 3.26
CA ASP A 268 16.70 -13.21 3.44
C ASP A 268 16.36 -12.03 2.51
N VAL A 269 17.26 -11.04 2.43
CA VAL A 269 17.10 -9.89 1.53
C VAL A 269 17.09 -10.31 0.06
N ILE A 270 17.96 -11.24 -0.33
CA ILE A 270 17.97 -11.78 -1.70
C ILE A 270 16.67 -12.56 -1.96
N ALA A 271 16.20 -13.36 -1.01
CA ALA A 271 14.95 -14.09 -1.15
C ALA A 271 13.76 -13.16 -1.36
N HIS A 272 13.68 -12.06 -0.60
CA HIS A 272 12.65 -11.03 -0.77
C HIS A 272 12.73 -10.37 -2.16
N LEU A 273 13.93 -10.06 -2.64
CA LEU A 273 14.12 -9.51 -3.99
C LEU A 273 13.74 -10.52 -5.09
N CYS A 274 14.15 -11.77 -4.95
CA CYS A 274 13.79 -12.84 -5.88
C CYS A 274 12.28 -13.06 -5.91
N GLU A 275 11.61 -13.00 -4.76
CA GLU A 275 10.16 -13.11 -4.67
C GLU A 275 9.47 -11.93 -5.35
N MET A 276 10.00 -10.71 -5.20
CA MET A 276 9.56 -9.52 -5.94
C MET A 276 9.69 -9.70 -7.46
N TYR A 277 10.85 -10.20 -7.94
CA TYR A 277 11.02 -10.50 -9.36
C TYR A 277 10.09 -11.62 -9.83
N ARG A 278 9.91 -12.69 -9.03
CA ARG A 278 9.01 -13.80 -9.35
C ARG A 278 7.57 -13.35 -9.50
N ARG A 279 7.10 -12.46 -8.62
CA ARG A 279 5.77 -11.84 -8.69
C ARG A 279 5.63 -10.83 -9.84
N SER A 280 6.75 -10.27 -10.32
CA SER A 280 6.72 -9.31 -11.43
C SER A 280 6.62 -9.96 -12.82
N ILE A 281 6.87 -11.27 -12.94
CA ILE A 281 6.77 -12.01 -14.21
C ILE A 281 5.30 -12.39 -14.45
N PRO A 282 4.71 -12.00 -15.61
CA PRO A 282 3.37 -12.46 -15.99
C PRO A 282 3.30 -13.99 -15.95
N ARG A 283 2.30 -14.54 -15.26
CA ARG A 283 1.94 -15.94 -15.51
C ARG A 283 1.17 -15.98 -16.82
N GLU A 284 1.65 -16.77 -17.78
CA GLU A 284 0.84 -17.11 -18.95
C GLU A 284 -0.45 -17.78 -18.46
N ALA A 285 -1.59 -17.22 -18.87
CA ALA A 285 -2.92 -17.75 -18.60
C ALA A 285 -3.22 -18.96 -19.50
#